data_AF-A0A0F9KR23-F1
#
_entry.id   AF-A0A0F9KR23-F1
#
_cell.length_a   1.000
_cell.length_b   1.000
_cell.length_c   1.000
_cell.angle_alpha   90.00
_cell.angle_beta   90.00
_cell.angle_gamma   90.00
#
_symmetry.space_group_name_H-M   'P 1'
#
loop_
_entity.id
_entity.type
_entity.pdbx_description
1 polymer ?
#
loop_
_entity_poly.entity_id
_entity_poly.type
_entity_poly.pdbx_seq_one_letter_code
_entity_poly.pdbx_strand_id
1 'polypeptide(L)'
;MRIGIITLVLNMVFNIMLAPFIGYLGLALATSMSASCNAYLLYRQLSKEQVYQFSRFSLLFTCKCVAASLLMGAVVWYSATQFLWRQWHFSEQVFLLSGLLALAGVVYFLALFLLGVRLNTIKNVVTT
;
A
#
# COMPACT_ATOMS: atom_id res chain seq x y z
N MET A 1 -23.99 9.58 -5.72
CA MET A 1 -24.79 8.33 -5.59
C MET A 1 -24.53 7.28 -6.68
N ARG A 2 -24.48 7.61 -7.98
CA ARG A 2 -24.25 6.60 -9.05
C ARG A 2 -22.90 5.88 -9.00
N ILE A 3 -21.86 6.54 -8.50
CA ILE A 3 -20.49 5.98 -8.51
C ILE A 3 -20.30 4.94 -7.41
N GLY A 4 -20.91 5.14 -6.24
CA GLY A 4 -20.91 4.14 -5.17
C GLY A 4 -21.50 2.80 -5.62
N ILE A 5 -22.52 2.84 -6.49
CA ILE A 5 -23.12 1.65 -7.10
C ILE A 5 -22.13 1.01 -8.09
N ILE A 6 -21.51 1.80 -8.98
CA ILE A 6 -20.51 1.28 -9.94
C ILE A 6 -19.33 0.64 -9.21
N THR A 7 -18.86 1.23 -8.10
CA THR A 7 -17.74 0.71 -7.31
C THR A 7 -18.12 -0.57 -6.55
N LEU A 8 -19.35 -0.67 -6.08
CA LEU A 8 -19.86 -1.86 -5.39
C LEU A 8 -20.08 -3.01 -6.38
N VAL A 9 -20.57 -2.71 -7.59
CA VAL A 9 -20.68 -3.67 -8.70
C VAL A 9 -19.30 -4.14 -9.17
N LEU A 10 -18.32 -3.23 -9.33
CA LEU A 10 -16.96 -3.61 -9.73
C LEU A 10 -16.32 -4.58 -8.73
N ASN A 11 -16.53 -4.35 -7.42
CA ASN A 11 -16.00 -5.22 -6.37
C ASN A 11 -16.56 -6.63 -6.49
N MET A 12 -17.88 -6.76 -6.66
CA MET A 12 -18.53 -8.06 -6.84
C MET A 12 -18.12 -8.75 -8.13
N VAL A 13 -18.00 -8.01 -9.25
CA VAL A 13 -17.58 -8.57 -10.55
C VAL A 13 -16.16 -9.13 -10.47
N PHE A 14 -15.21 -8.38 -9.89
CA PHE A 14 -13.84 -8.88 -9.73
C PHE A 14 -13.77 -10.08 -8.79
N ASN A 15 -14.51 -10.07 -7.68
CA ASN A 15 -14.52 -11.18 -6.75
C ASN A 15 -15.08 -12.46 -7.39
N ILE A 16 -16.17 -12.36 -8.16
CA ILE A 16 -16.79 -13.49 -8.87
C ILE A 16 -15.91 -13.99 -10.03
N MET A 17 -15.20 -13.10 -10.74
CA MET A 17 -14.39 -13.49 -11.89
C MET A 17 -13.05 -14.14 -11.49
N LEU A 18 -12.46 -13.73 -10.36
CA LEU A 18 -11.14 -14.22 -9.92
C LEU A 18 -11.19 -15.33 -8.85
N ALA A 19 -12.20 -15.36 -7.98
CA ALA A 19 -12.33 -16.40 -6.95
C ALA A 19 -12.34 -17.84 -7.52
N PRO A 20 -13.04 -18.16 -8.63
CA PRO A 20 -13.04 -19.52 -9.17
C PRO A 20 -11.75 -19.89 -9.92
N PHE A 21 -10.94 -18.91 -10.36
CA PHE A 21 -9.80 -19.17 -11.23
C PHE A 21 -8.50 -19.49 -10.47
N ILE A 22 -8.30 -18.91 -9.28
CA ILE A 22 -7.01 -18.97 -8.53
C ILE A 22 -7.20 -19.43 -7.06
N GLY A 23 -8.43 -19.70 -6.62
CA GLY A 23 -8.73 -20.09 -5.23
C GLY A 23 -8.53 -18.94 -4.24
N TYR A 24 -7.93 -19.19 -3.06
CA TYR A 24 -7.76 -18.17 -2.00
C TYR A 24 -6.86 -16.99 -2.41
N LEU A 25 -5.85 -17.25 -3.24
CA LEU A 25 -4.97 -16.22 -3.83
C LEU A 25 -5.76 -15.31 -4.78
N GLY A 26 -6.75 -15.86 -5.49
CA GLY A 26 -7.65 -15.12 -6.38
C GLY A 26 -8.53 -14.13 -5.63
N LEU A 27 -9.00 -14.51 -4.45
CA LEU A 27 -9.83 -13.67 -3.58
C LEU A 27 -9.06 -12.45 -3.04
N ALA A 28 -7.79 -12.64 -2.66
CA ALA A 28 -6.90 -11.55 -2.23
C ALA A 28 -6.56 -10.60 -3.37
N LEU A 29 -6.27 -11.14 -4.55
CA LEU A 29 -6.00 -10.34 -5.76
C LEU A 29 -7.24 -9.58 -6.23
N ALA A 30 -8.42 -10.21 -6.21
CA ALA A 30 -9.69 -9.59 -6.56
C ALA A 30 -9.99 -8.39 -5.67
N THR A 31 -9.80 -8.54 -4.36
CA THR A 31 -10.00 -7.46 -3.38
C THR A 31 -9.05 -6.30 -3.63
N SER A 32 -7.77 -6.59 -3.87
CA SER A 32 -6.74 -5.58 -4.14
C SER A 32 -7.00 -4.82 -5.45
N MET A 33 -7.40 -5.54 -6.51
CA MET A 33 -7.75 -4.92 -7.80
C MET A 33 -9.03 -4.09 -7.69
N SER A 34 -10.05 -4.60 -7.03
CA SER A 34 -11.29 -3.88 -6.77
C SER A 34 -11.04 -2.56 -6.00
N ALA A 35 -10.22 -2.61 -4.94
CA ALA A 35 -9.84 -1.42 -4.18
C ALA A 35 -9.10 -0.40 -5.07
N SER A 36 -8.17 -0.86 -5.91
CA SER A 36 -7.42 -0.01 -6.83
C SER A 36 -8.32 0.65 -7.87
N CYS A 37 -9.25 -0.10 -8.48
CA CYS A 37 -10.21 0.43 -9.44
C CYS A 37 -11.21 1.41 -8.79
N ASN A 38 -11.67 1.11 -7.57
CA ASN A 38 -12.55 1.99 -6.81
C ASN A 38 -11.85 3.34 -6.53
N ALA A 39 -10.61 3.31 -6.03
CA ALA A 39 -9.81 4.50 -5.81
C ALA A 39 -9.58 5.31 -7.11
N TYR A 40 -9.33 4.64 -8.23
CA TYR A 40 -9.16 5.31 -9.53
C TYR A 40 -10.44 5.99 -10.03
N LEU A 41 -11.60 5.33 -9.92
CA LEU A 41 -12.90 5.91 -10.30
C LEU A 41 -13.25 7.13 -9.45
N LEU A 42 -12.99 7.06 -8.15
CA LEU A 42 -13.19 8.17 -7.23
C LEU A 42 -12.28 9.35 -7.58
N TYR A 43 -11.00 9.08 -7.86
CA TYR A 43 -10.05 10.10 -8.31
C TYR A 43 -10.49 10.77 -9.63
N ARG A 44 -10.89 9.99 -10.63
CA ARG A 44 -11.34 10.52 -11.93
C ARG A 44 -12.54 11.44 -11.77
N GLN A 45 -13.47 11.11 -10.88
CA GLN A 45 -14.64 11.95 -10.63
C GLN A 45 -14.28 13.23 -9.88
N LEU A 46 -13.47 13.14 -8.83
CA LEU A 46 -12.99 14.32 -8.08
C LEU A 46 -12.26 15.32 -8.99
N SER A 47 -11.51 14.81 -9.98
CA SER A 47 -10.86 15.63 -11.00
C SER A 47 -11.87 16.28 -11.97
N LYS A 48 -12.92 15.55 -12.37
CA LYS A 48 -14.01 16.09 -13.20
C LYS A 48 -14.83 17.15 -12.49
N GLU A 49 -15.06 17.00 -11.20
CA GLU A 49 -15.81 17.97 -10.39
C GLU A 49 -14.94 19.18 -9.99
N GLN A 50 -13.66 19.22 -10.38
CA GLN A 50 -12.69 20.30 -10.08
C GLN A 50 -12.50 20.59 -8.58
N VAL A 51 -13.09 19.79 -7.69
CA VAL A 51 -12.98 19.92 -6.22
C VAL A 51 -11.59 19.49 -5.73
N TYR A 52 -10.92 18.58 -6.44
CA TYR A 52 -9.60 18.08 -6.04
C TYR A 52 -8.64 18.04 -7.23
N GLN A 53 -7.69 18.97 -7.23
CA GLN A 53 -6.57 18.95 -8.16
C GLN A 53 -5.41 18.22 -7.49
N PHE A 54 -4.92 17.14 -8.12
CA PHE A 54 -3.69 16.48 -7.69
C PHE A 54 -2.53 17.47 -7.84
N SER A 55 -2.20 18.16 -6.75
CA SER A 55 -1.04 19.04 -6.72
C SER A 55 0.21 18.19 -6.99
N ARG A 56 1.16 18.75 -7.74
CA ARG A 56 2.48 18.14 -7.97
C ARG A 56 3.15 17.72 -6.66
N PHE A 57 2.82 18.40 -5.55
CA PHE A 57 3.25 18.03 -4.21
C PHE A 57 2.73 16.65 -3.77
N SER A 58 1.44 16.34 -3.96
CA SER A 58 0.81 15.06 -3.58
C SER A 58 1.35 13.89 -4.41
N LEU A 59 1.62 14.14 -5.70
CA LEU A 59 2.22 13.15 -6.59
C LEU A 59 3.67 12.83 -6.18
N LEU A 60 4.48 13.87 -5.90
CA LEU A 60 5.85 13.68 -5.41
C LEU A 60 5.86 12.98 -4.05
N PHE A 61 4.94 13.30 -3.14
CA PHE A 61 4.80 12.61 -1.86
C PHE A 61 4.48 11.12 -2.05
N THR A 62 3.50 10.78 -2.89
CA THR A 62 3.16 9.39 -3.21
C THR A 62 4.36 8.64 -3.81
N CYS A 63 5.09 9.26 -4.74
CA CYS A 63 6.29 8.66 -5.34
C CYS A 63 7.38 8.39 -4.29
N LYS A 64 7.59 9.33 -3.37
CA LYS A 64 8.53 9.15 -2.24
C LYS A 64 8.12 8.01 -1.33
N CYS A 65 6.83 7.88 -1.01
CA CYS A 65 6.30 6.77 -0.22
C CYS A 65 6.50 5.42 -0.93
N VAL A 66 6.23 5.35 -2.24
CA VAL A 66 6.47 4.13 -3.03
C VAL A 66 7.96 3.76 -3.02
N ALA A 67 8.86 4.72 -3.20
CA ALA A 67 10.30 4.49 -3.11
C ALA A 67 10.73 4.00 -1.72
N ALA A 68 10.21 4.59 -0.64
CA ALA A 68 10.48 4.15 0.72
C ALA A 68 9.97 2.72 0.98
N SER A 69 8.77 2.38 0.50
CA SER A 69 8.22 1.02 0.59
C SER A 69 9.03 0.00 -0.20
N LEU A 70 9.54 0.35 -1.38
CA LEU A 70 10.42 -0.51 -2.18
C LEU A 70 11.75 -0.76 -1.46
N LEU A 71 12.36 0.28 -0.88
CA LEU A 71 13.59 0.14 -0.10
C LEU A 71 13.37 -0.75 1.13
N MET A 72 12.28 -0.53 1.89
CA MET A 72 11.90 -1.38 3.00
C MET A 72 11.74 -2.84 2.55
N GLY A 73 11.01 -3.08 1.46
CA GLY A 73 10.80 -4.42 0.91
C GLY A 73 12.11 -5.10 0.51
N ALA A 74 13.02 -4.38 -0.15
CA ALA A 74 14.32 -4.90 -0.55
C ALA A 74 15.20 -5.28 0.65
N VAL A 75 15.24 -4.43 1.70
CA VAL A 75 16.02 -4.69 2.92
C VAL A 75 15.46 -5.90 3.69
N VAL A 76 14.14 -5.98 3.82
CA VAL A 76 13.47 -7.11 4.48
C VAL A 76 13.67 -8.40 3.68
N TRP A 77 13.56 -8.35 2.35
CA TRP A 77 13.79 -9.51 1.49
C TRP A 77 15.22 -10.02 1.58
N TYR A 78 16.20 -9.11 1.54
CA TYR A 78 17.61 -9.47 1.73
C TYR A 78 17.85 -10.09 3.11
N SER A 79 17.29 -9.48 4.16
CA SER A 79 17.40 -10.01 5.53
C SER A 79 16.76 -11.39 5.65
N ALA A 80 15.57 -11.58 5.09
CA ALA A 80 14.85 -12.86 5.12
C ALA A 80 15.59 -13.99 4.38
N THR A 81 16.33 -13.67 3.31
CA THR A 81 17.09 -14.68 2.54
C THR A 81 18.28 -15.25 3.32
N GLN A 82 18.83 -14.49 4.26
CA GLN A 82 19.97 -14.91 5.07
C GLN A 82 19.57 -15.90 6.17
N PHE A 83 18.30 -15.92 6.57
CA PHE A 83 17.81 -16.78 7.64
C PHE A 83 17.05 -17.98 7.08
N LEU A 84 17.58 -19.18 7.30
CA LEU A 84 16.89 -20.45 7.04
C LEU A 84 15.83 -20.74 8.12
N TRP A 85 14.89 -19.79 8.28
CA TRP A 85 13.74 -19.79 9.19
C TRP A 85 13.00 -21.13 9.26
N ARG A 86 13.01 -21.89 8.15
CA ARG A 86 12.14 -23.05 7.97
C ARG A 86 12.55 -24.25 8.81
N GLN A 87 13.77 -24.25 9.34
CA GLN A 87 14.29 -25.31 10.19
C GLN A 87 14.16 -25.00 11.68
N TRP A 88 13.74 -23.79 12.05
CA TRP A 88 13.70 -23.34 13.44
C TRP A 88 12.38 -23.70 14.13
N HIS A 89 12.44 -23.83 15.46
CA HIS A 89 11.24 -24.02 16.28
C HIS A 89 10.30 -22.80 16.19
N PHE A 90 8.99 -23.04 16.40
CA PHE A 90 7.95 -22.01 16.29
C PHE A 90 8.26 -20.74 17.10
N SER A 91 8.77 -20.87 18.32
CA SER A 91 9.13 -19.72 19.17
C SER A 91 10.23 -18.83 18.55
N GLU A 92 11.22 -19.44 17.90
CA GLU A 92 12.29 -18.69 17.24
C GLU A 92 11.82 -18.04 15.93
N GLN A 93 10.90 -18.69 15.20
CA GLN A 93 10.25 -18.10 14.04
C GLN A 93 9.46 -16.84 14.42
N VAL A 94 8.71 -16.87 15.53
CA VAL A 94 7.97 -15.70 16.02
C VAL A 94 8.93 -14.56 16.40
N PHE A 95 10.03 -14.88 17.09
CA PHE A 95 11.03 -13.88 17.46
C PHE A 95 11.67 -13.24 16.22
N LEU A 96 12.10 -14.05 15.24
CA LEU A 96 12.70 -13.57 14.01
C LEU A 96 11.71 -12.73 13.18
N LEU A 97 10.44 -13.15 13.10
CA LEU A 97 9.40 -12.39 12.42
C LEU A 97 9.17 -11.04 13.10
N SER A 98 9.11 -11.01 14.43
CA SER A 98 8.95 -9.77 15.19
C SER A 98 10.12 -8.81 15.00
N GLY A 99 11.36 -9.34 14.94
CA GLY A 99 12.55 -8.57 14.62
C GLY A 99 12.53 -8.00 13.21
N LEU A 100 12.10 -8.79 12.22
CA LEU A 100 11.94 -8.34 10.84
C LEU A 100 10.87 -7.23 10.72
N LEU A 101 9.76 -7.36 11.45
CA LEU A 101 8.70 -6.34 11.52
C LEU A 101 9.23 -5.03 12.12
N ALA A 102 9.97 -5.10 13.22
CA ALA A 102 10.59 -3.93 13.85
C ALA A 102 11.60 -3.27 12.89
N LEU A 103 12.45 -4.07 12.23
CA LEU A 103 13.43 -3.58 11.25
C LEU A 103 12.74 -2.93 10.04
N ALA A 104 11.68 -3.56 9.51
CA ALA A 104 10.88 -3.00 8.43
C ALA A 104 10.32 -1.62 8.81
N GLY A 105 9.74 -1.50 10.01
CA GLY A 105 9.26 -0.23 10.53
C GLY A 105 10.36 0.83 10.60
N VAL A 106 11.50 0.50 11.19
CA VAL A 106 12.65 1.42 11.32
C VAL A 106 13.15 1.87 9.94
N VAL A 107 13.34 0.94 9.00
CA VAL A 107 13.81 1.24 7.64
C VAL A 107 12.82 2.12 6.90
N TYR A 108 11.52 1.86 7.02
CA TYR A 108 10.48 2.67 6.38
C TYR A 108 10.46 4.11 6.91
N PHE A 109 10.49 4.29 8.23
CA PHE A 109 10.55 5.63 8.84
C PHE A 109 11.85 6.36 8.49
N LEU A 110 13.00 5.67 8.50
CA LEU A 110 14.27 6.26 8.09
C LEU A 110 14.28 6.63 6.60
N ALA A 111 13.75 5.79 5.72
CA ALA A 111 13.64 6.07 4.30
C ALA A 111 12.72 7.28 4.05
N LEU A 112 11.55 7.35 4.70
CA LEU A 112 10.68 8.52 4.63
C LEU A 112 11.37 9.80 5.11
N PHE A 113 12.13 9.70 6.20
CA PHE A 113 12.89 10.82 6.75
C PHE A 113 13.99 11.28 5.77
N LEU A 114 14.75 10.36 5.19
CA LEU A 114 15.79 10.63 4.18
C LEU A 114 15.24 11.20 2.88
N LEU A 115 14.09 10.70 2.40
CA LEU A 115 13.39 11.26 1.24
C LEU A 115 12.79 12.66 1.51
N GLY A 116 12.99 13.21 2.72
CA GLY A 116 12.59 14.57 3.05
C GLY A 116 11.08 14.73 3.15
N VAL A 117 10.37 13.67 3.54
CA VAL A 117 8.97 13.76 3.95
C VAL A 117 8.93 14.45 5.31
N ARG A 118 8.99 15.79 5.27
CA ARG A 118 8.95 16.63 6.46
C ARG A 118 7.51 16.68 6.97
N LEU A 119 7.29 16.31 8.23
CA LEU A 119 5.99 16.43 8.93
C LEU A 119 5.38 17.84 8.83
N ASN A 120 6.21 18.86 8.57
CA ASN A 120 5.79 20.25 8.41
C ASN A 120 4.94 20.53 7.16
N THR A 121 4.92 19.70 6.11
CA THR A 121 4.02 19.97 4.98
C THR A 121 2.57 19.56 5.26
N ILE A 122 2.33 18.61 6.17
CA ILE A 122 0.97 18.21 6.55
C ILE A 122 0.24 19.38 7.23
N LYS A 123 0.98 20.26 7.92
CA LYS A 123 0.41 21.42 8.64
C LYS A 123 -0.14 22.52 7.73
N ASN A 124 0.37 22.67 6.51
CA ASN A 124 -0.05 23.77 5.61
C ASN A 124 -1.25 23.42 4.71
N VAL A 125 -1.66 22.15 4.62
CA VAL A 125 -2.82 21.76 3.80
C VAL A 125 -4.16 21.93 4.55
N VAL A 126 -4.13 22.00 5.89
CA VAL A 126 -5.34 22.12 6.73
C VAL A 126 -5.79 23.58 6.91
N THR A 127 -5.03 24.56 6.41
CA THR A 127 -5.24 26.00 6.69
C THR A 127 -5.59 26.87 5.48
N THR A 128 -6.07 26.28 4.38
CA THR A 128 -6.63 27.03 3.23
C THR A 128 -7.95 26.41 2.80
#